data_AF-A0AAU1TCS4-F1
#
_entry.id   AF-A0AAU1TCS4-F1
#
_cell.length_a   1.000
_cell.length_b   1.000
_cell.length_c   1.000
_cell.angle_alpha   90.00
_cell.angle_beta   90.00
_cell.angle_gamma   90.00
#
_symmetry.space_group_name_H-M   'P 1'
#
loop_
_entity.id
_entity.type
_entity.pdbx_description
1 polymer ?
#
loop_
_entity_poly.entity_id
_entity_poly.type
_entity_poly.pdbx_seq_one_letter_code
_entity_poly.pdbx_strand_id
1 'polypeptide(L)'
;MTRLTQPLAVLAAEQKSADVTDWPDRIGWIVGLLLFITLVYWLMRQGWKWRGTLQGDLPPLPAAPSAPGPARLELSGRYHGSTTAGQWLDRIVAHGLGTRSRVELTLTDAGLDVVRPGATDFFIPVAQLREARLDKGIAGKVLTEGGLLIVTWGHGDKLIDSGFRSDHAAEQAEWVETLNNMIDTNSTSSANNTSSMNSTTITTEGTAR
;
A
#
# COMPACT_ATOMS: atom_id res chain seq x y z
N MET A 1 -46.44 39.57 -77.12
CA MET A 1 -47.35 38.82 -76.23
C MET A 1 -46.68 37.50 -75.91
N THR A 2 -45.83 37.44 -74.87
CA THR A 2 -46.19 37.03 -73.50
C THR A 2 -46.74 35.61 -73.43
N ARG A 3 -45.98 34.66 -72.88
CA ARG A 3 -46.31 34.00 -71.60
C ARG A 3 -45.08 33.27 -71.03
N LEU A 4 -44.59 33.87 -69.96
CA LEU A 4 -43.72 33.29 -68.93
C LEU A 4 -44.41 32.04 -68.37
N THR A 5 -43.97 30.87 -68.82
CA THR A 5 -44.27 29.60 -68.16
C THR A 5 -42.92 28.94 -68.14
N GLN A 6 -42.29 28.78 -66.97
CA GLN A 6 -41.22 27.79 -66.66
C GLN A 6 -40.38 28.10 -65.39
N PRO A 7 -40.61 29.09 -64.49
CA PRO A 7 -39.79 29.16 -63.27
C PRO A 7 -40.26 28.22 -62.14
N LEU A 8 -41.44 27.59 -62.24
CA LEU A 8 -41.98 26.75 -61.17
C LEU A 8 -41.56 25.26 -61.23
N ALA A 9 -41.19 24.75 -62.41
CA ALA A 9 -40.81 23.34 -62.55
C ALA A 9 -39.42 23.03 -61.99
N VAL A 10 -38.50 24.00 -62.03
CA VAL A 10 -37.12 23.83 -61.57
C VAL A 10 -37.01 23.87 -60.04
N LEU A 11 -37.84 24.68 -59.37
CA LEU A 11 -37.87 24.75 -57.90
C LEU A 11 -38.48 23.51 -57.23
N ALA A 12 -39.35 22.77 -57.94
CA ALA A 12 -39.96 21.55 -57.42
C ALA A 12 -39.06 20.30 -57.55
N ALA A 13 -38.04 20.35 -58.42
CA ALA A 13 -37.18 19.20 -58.73
C ALA A 13 -36.00 19.00 -57.75
N GLU A 14 -35.71 19.99 -56.90
CA GLU A 14 -34.59 19.93 -55.93
C GLU A 14 -35.01 19.61 -54.50
N GLN A 15 -36.26 19.20 -54.27
CA GLN A 15 -36.64 18.65 -52.97
C GLN A 15 -36.25 17.17 -52.90
N LYS A 16 -34.95 16.91 -53.04
CA LYS A 16 -34.34 15.63 -52.70
C LYS A 16 -34.42 15.56 -51.18
N SER A 17 -35.50 14.97 -50.67
CA SER A 17 -35.68 14.64 -49.26
C SER A 17 -34.35 14.11 -48.74
N ALA A 18 -33.71 14.84 -47.83
CA ALA A 18 -32.49 14.39 -47.20
C ALA A 18 -32.76 12.96 -46.70
N ASP A 19 -31.95 12.00 -47.15
CA ASP A 19 -32.09 10.60 -46.74
C ASP A 19 -32.25 10.62 -45.22
N VAL A 20 -33.42 10.15 -44.79
CA VAL A 20 -33.82 10.17 -43.39
C VAL A 20 -32.82 9.29 -42.67
N THR A 21 -31.81 9.95 -42.09
CA THR A 21 -30.97 9.52 -40.97
C THR A 21 -31.04 8.01 -40.79
N ASP A 22 -30.03 7.24 -41.20
CA ASP A 22 -30.00 5.78 -40.99
C ASP A 22 -30.10 5.44 -39.50
N TRP A 23 -31.34 5.38 -39.02
CA TRP A 23 -31.70 5.13 -37.63
C TRP A 23 -31.17 3.78 -37.15
N PRO A 24 -31.15 2.71 -37.98
CA PRO A 24 -30.55 1.43 -37.58
C PRO A 24 -29.06 1.56 -37.27
N ASP A 25 -28.30 2.27 -38.11
CA ASP A 25 -26.86 2.47 -37.90
C ASP A 25 -26.59 3.29 -36.64
N ARG A 26 -27.36 4.35 -36.41
CA ARG A 26 -27.24 5.17 -35.19
C ARG A 26 -27.60 4.41 -33.93
N ILE A 27 -28.66 3.61 -33.97
CA ILE A 27 -29.04 2.72 -32.86
C ILE A 27 -27.92 1.72 -32.62
N GLY A 28 -27.31 1.15 -33.67
CA GLY A 28 -26.14 0.28 -33.57
C GLY A 28 -24.97 0.95 -32.85
N TRP A 29 -24.62 2.17 -33.24
CA TRP A 29 -23.57 2.97 -32.57
C TRP A 29 -23.90 3.30 -31.12
N ILE A 30 -25.15 3.64 -30.81
CA ILE A 30 -25.59 3.92 -29.44
C ILE A 30 -25.51 2.67 -28.57
N VAL A 31 -26.02 1.54 -29.05
CA VAL A 31 -25.96 0.26 -28.34
C VAL A 31 -24.50 -0.17 -28.15
N GLY A 32 -23.67 -0.06 -29.18
CA GLY A 32 -22.23 -0.33 -29.10
C GLY A 32 -21.52 0.56 -28.07
N LEU A 33 -21.83 1.86 -28.06
CA LEU A 33 -21.29 2.80 -27.09
C LEU A 33 -21.74 2.47 -25.66
N LEU A 34 -23.03 2.13 -25.44
CA LEU A 34 -23.55 1.75 -24.13
C LEU A 34 -22.91 0.46 -23.62
N LEU A 35 -22.73 -0.54 -24.48
CA LEU A 35 -22.03 -1.78 -24.13
C LEU A 35 -20.56 -1.50 -23.78
N PHE A 36 -19.89 -0.65 -24.55
CA PHE A 36 -18.51 -0.25 -24.28
C PHE A 36 -18.37 0.46 -22.94
N ILE A 37 -19.25 1.43 -22.65
CA ILE A 37 -19.30 2.14 -21.35
C ILE A 37 -19.52 1.12 -20.23
N THR A 38 -20.50 0.22 -20.38
CA THR A 38 -20.80 -0.80 -19.37
C THR A 38 -19.61 -1.72 -19.11
N LEU A 39 -18.90 -2.12 -20.18
CA LEU A 39 -17.69 -2.93 -20.08
C LEU A 39 -16.57 -2.19 -19.35
N VAL A 40 -16.35 -0.90 -19.65
CA VAL A 40 -15.35 -0.07 -18.94
C VAL A 40 -15.69 0.03 -17.46
N TYR A 41 -16.95 0.31 -17.10
CA TYR A 41 -17.39 0.33 -15.70
C TYR A 41 -17.23 -1.03 -15.02
N TRP A 42 -17.50 -2.12 -15.75
CA TRP A 42 -17.29 -3.48 -15.24
C TRP A 42 -15.82 -3.78 -15.00
N LEU A 43 -14.92 -3.40 -15.92
CA LEU A 43 -13.47 -3.55 -15.77
C LEU A 43 -12.93 -2.70 -14.61
N MET A 44 -13.40 -1.46 -14.45
CA MET A 44 -13.06 -0.62 -13.30
C MET A 44 -13.50 -1.27 -11.99
N ARG A 45 -14.72 -1.81 -11.94
CA ARG A 45 -15.24 -2.53 -10.77
C ARG A 45 -14.43 -3.78 -10.48
N GLN A 46 -14.04 -4.53 -11.51
CA GLN A 46 -13.23 -5.74 -11.36
C GLN A 46 -11.81 -5.39 -10.88
N GLY A 47 -11.20 -4.32 -11.38
CA GLY A 47 -9.93 -3.79 -10.89
C GLY A 47 -9.99 -3.38 -9.41
N TRP A 48 -11.09 -2.79 -8.95
CA TRP A 48 -11.30 -2.52 -7.52
C TRP A 48 -11.47 -3.79 -6.68
N LYS A 49 -12.19 -4.80 -7.18
CA LYS A 49 -12.29 -6.10 -6.49
C LYS A 49 -10.94 -6.80 -6.38
N TRP A 50 -10.12 -6.74 -7.43
CA TRP A 50 -8.78 -7.33 -7.45
C TRP A 50 -7.80 -6.62 -6.51
N ARG A 51 -7.94 -5.30 -6.32
CA ARG A 51 -7.21 -4.59 -5.26
C ARG A 51 -7.63 -5.04 -3.85
N GLY A 52 -8.92 -5.27 -3.63
CA GLY A 52 -9.42 -5.77 -2.34
C GLY A 52 -8.90 -7.16 -1.98
N THR A 53 -8.77 -8.06 -2.97
CA THR A 53 -8.23 -9.43 -2.75
C THR A 53 -6.74 -9.43 -2.42
N LEU A 54 -5.99 -8.38 -2.76
CA LEU A 54 -4.57 -8.27 -2.41
C LEU A 54 -4.33 -7.88 -0.95
N GLN A 55 -5.33 -7.38 -0.21
CA GLN A 55 -5.15 -6.89 1.16
C GLN A 55 -5.70 -7.83 2.24
N GLY A 56 -6.43 -8.89 1.85
CA GLY A 56 -7.25 -9.70 2.77
C GLY A 56 -6.54 -10.83 3.50
N ASP A 57 -5.36 -11.26 3.06
CA ASP A 57 -4.69 -12.46 3.58
C ASP A 57 -3.49 -12.15 4.47
N LEU A 58 -3.61 -11.08 5.28
CA LEU A 58 -2.59 -10.80 6.28
C LEU A 58 -2.77 -11.76 7.46
N PRO A 59 -1.72 -12.47 7.89
CA PRO A 59 -1.81 -13.32 9.07
C PRO A 59 -2.16 -12.49 10.32
N PRO A 60 -2.62 -13.12 11.42
CA PRO A 60 -2.82 -12.43 12.68
C PRO A 60 -1.55 -11.67 13.12
N LEU A 61 -1.73 -10.48 13.70
CA LEU A 61 -0.60 -9.67 14.17
C LEU A 61 0.14 -10.40 15.31
N PRO A 62 1.49 -10.36 15.33
CA PRO A 62 2.24 -10.87 16.46
C PRO A 62 1.83 -10.17 17.76
N ALA A 63 1.66 -10.96 18.83
CA ALA A 63 1.47 -10.41 20.16
C ALA A 63 2.82 -10.07 20.79
N ALA A 64 2.85 -9.01 21.60
CA ALA A 64 4.02 -8.69 22.39
C ALA A 64 4.37 -9.85 23.33
N PRO A 65 5.67 -10.19 23.48
CA PRO A 65 6.08 -11.19 24.46
C PRO A 65 5.78 -10.71 25.87
N SER A 66 5.49 -11.63 26.81
CA SER A 66 5.14 -11.28 28.20
C SER A 66 6.26 -10.56 28.95
N ALA A 67 7.50 -10.68 28.50
CA ALA A 67 8.67 -10.00 29.03
C ALA A 67 9.54 -9.50 27.86
N PRO A 68 9.22 -8.33 27.27
CA PRO A 68 9.94 -7.80 26.10
C PRO A 68 11.36 -7.30 26.44
N GLY A 69 11.69 -7.17 27.72
CA GLY A 69 12.96 -6.66 28.20
C GLY A 69 12.92 -5.15 28.49
N PRO A 70 14.08 -4.54 28.82
CA PRO A 70 14.16 -3.10 29.09
C PRO A 70 13.88 -2.29 27.82
N ALA A 71 13.21 -1.14 27.98
CA ALA A 71 13.00 -0.18 26.92
C ALA A 71 14.33 0.48 26.52
N ARG A 72 14.63 0.47 25.22
CA ARG A 72 15.73 1.23 24.60
C ARG A 72 15.31 2.66 24.32
N LEU A 73 14.13 2.81 23.72
CA LEU A 73 13.52 4.09 23.39
C LEU A 73 12.02 4.02 23.66
N GLU A 74 11.47 5.16 24.08
CA GLU A 74 10.04 5.36 24.27
C GLU A 74 9.61 6.64 23.57
N LEU A 75 8.44 6.62 22.93
CA LEU A 75 7.92 7.75 22.18
C LEU A 75 6.40 7.79 22.24
N SER A 76 5.85 8.96 22.51
CA SER A 76 4.42 9.22 22.40
C SER A 76 4.12 10.05 21.14
N GLY A 77 3.00 9.76 20.49
CA GLY A 77 2.62 10.53 19.31
C GLY A 77 1.34 10.10 18.65
N ARG A 78 1.33 10.17 17.32
CA ARG A 78 0.18 9.84 16.48
C ARG A 78 0.53 8.77 15.45
N TYR A 79 -0.35 7.79 15.37
CA TYR A 79 -0.31 6.77 14.32
C TYR A 79 -1.19 7.20 13.14
N HIS A 80 -0.61 7.19 11.94
CA HIS A 80 -1.26 7.70 10.73
C HIS A 80 -1.90 6.61 9.86
N GLY A 81 -1.59 5.35 10.13
CA GLY A 81 -2.01 4.19 9.34
C GLY A 81 -0.82 3.43 8.78
N SER A 82 -1.08 2.21 8.31
CA SER A 82 -0.10 1.44 7.55
C SER A 82 -0.49 1.32 6.08
N THR A 83 0.51 1.21 5.23
CA THR A 83 0.37 1.00 3.78
C THR A 83 1.23 -0.17 3.33
N THR A 84 0.97 -0.69 2.14
CA THR A 84 1.95 -1.55 1.47
C THR A 84 3.24 -0.76 1.24
N ALA A 85 4.39 -1.39 1.48
CA ALA A 85 5.69 -0.71 1.40
C ALA A 85 5.91 -0.08 0.02
N GLY A 86 6.33 1.19 0.00
CA GLY A 86 6.54 1.97 -1.23
C GLY A 86 5.25 2.38 -1.97
N GLN A 87 4.07 1.99 -1.49
CA GLN A 87 2.77 2.33 -2.05
C GLN A 87 1.96 3.16 -1.04
N TRP A 88 2.38 4.41 -0.82
CA TRP A 88 1.83 5.30 0.22
C TRP A 88 0.32 5.61 0.11
N LEU A 89 -0.35 5.26 -1.00
CA LEU A 89 -1.80 5.37 -1.19
C LEU A 89 -2.55 4.07 -0.87
N ASP A 90 -1.85 2.94 -0.84
CA ASP A 90 -2.41 1.61 -0.63
C ASP A 90 -2.57 1.33 0.88
N ARG A 91 -3.62 1.90 1.47
CA ARG A 91 -3.91 1.75 2.91
C ARG A 91 -4.31 0.32 3.25
N ILE A 92 -3.69 -0.24 4.27
CA ILE A 92 -4.03 -1.54 4.83
C ILE A 92 -5.11 -1.35 5.89
N VAL A 93 -6.29 -1.94 5.67
CA VAL A 93 -7.43 -1.84 6.62
C VAL A 93 -7.52 -3.07 7.54
N ALA A 94 -6.88 -4.17 7.18
CA ALA A 94 -6.84 -5.39 7.96
C ALA A 94 -6.24 -5.17 9.36
N HIS A 95 -6.73 -5.93 10.34
CA HIS A 95 -6.22 -5.97 11.72
C HIS A 95 -6.12 -4.60 12.40
N GLY A 96 -6.96 -3.63 12.00
CA GLY A 96 -6.96 -2.28 12.57
C GLY A 96 -5.76 -1.42 12.17
N LEU A 97 -4.94 -1.85 11.20
CA LEU A 97 -3.77 -1.09 10.74
C LEU A 97 -4.14 0.21 10.00
N GLY A 98 -5.39 0.34 9.54
CA GLY A 98 -5.85 1.53 8.80
C GLY A 98 -6.38 2.66 9.69
N THR A 99 -6.64 2.38 10.96
CA THR A 99 -7.27 3.30 11.92
C THR A 99 -6.23 4.25 12.50
N ARG A 100 -6.47 5.55 12.41
CA ARG A 100 -5.63 6.57 13.02
C ARG A 100 -5.89 6.65 14.51
N SER A 101 -4.84 6.80 15.31
CA SER A 101 -4.96 6.82 16.78
C SER A 101 -3.85 7.65 17.42
N ARG A 102 -3.94 7.85 18.74
CA ARG A 102 -2.74 8.09 19.55
C ARG A 102 -1.91 6.81 19.60
N VAL A 103 -0.62 6.96 19.85
CA VAL A 103 0.29 5.83 19.95
C VAL A 103 1.36 6.10 20.99
N GLU A 104 1.73 5.03 21.68
CA GLU A 104 2.90 4.93 22.55
C GLU A 104 3.75 3.80 21.98
N LEU A 105 4.99 4.14 21.65
CA LEU A 105 5.98 3.23 21.08
C LEU A 105 7.01 2.89 22.15
N THR A 106 7.29 1.60 22.31
CA THR A 106 8.37 1.11 23.17
C THR A 106 9.24 0.19 22.34
N LEU A 107 10.48 0.61 22.10
CA LEU A 107 11.47 -0.20 21.41
C LEU A 107 12.25 -1.04 22.43
N THR A 108 12.28 -2.35 22.23
CA THR A 108 12.99 -3.32 23.08
C THR A 108 13.87 -4.22 22.23
N ASP A 109 14.71 -5.05 22.86
CA ASP A 109 15.51 -6.07 22.14
C ASP A 109 14.65 -7.08 21.39
N ALA A 110 13.43 -7.34 21.88
CA ALA A 110 12.50 -8.24 21.22
C ALA A 110 11.89 -7.62 19.95
N GLY A 111 11.75 -6.30 19.90
CA GLY A 111 11.08 -5.59 18.82
C GLY A 111 10.39 -4.30 19.26
N LEU A 112 9.53 -3.80 18.38
CA LEU A 112 8.76 -2.57 18.58
C LEU A 112 7.35 -2.89 19.07
N ASP A 113 7.04 -2.47 20.29
CA ASP A 113 5.69 -2.50 20.83
C ASP A 113 4.93 -1.22 20.45
N VAL A 114 3.71 -1.40 19.94
CA VAL A 114 2.86 -0.32 19.42
C VAL A 114 1.53 -0.33 20.15
N VAL A 115 1.46 0.43 21.23
CA VAL A 115 0.25 0.59 22.03
C VAL A 115 -0.57 1.75 21.46
N ARG A 116 -1.82 1.49 21.10
CA ARG A 116 -2.72 2.44 20.44
C ARG A 116 -3.99 2.61 21.27
N PRO A 117 -4.02 3.53 22.25
CA PRO A 117 -5.22 3.77 23.05
C PRO A 117 -6.45 4.04 22.17
N GLY A 118 -7.48 3.21 22.30
CA GLY A 118 -8.72 3.29 21.51
C GLY A 118 -8.66 2.63 20.13
N ALA A 119 -7.59 1.90 19.80
CA ALA A 119 -7.46 1.05 18.62
C ALA A 119 -6.77 -0.28 19.00
N THR A 120 -6.55 -1.16 18.03
CA THR A 120 -5.93 -2.47 18.26
C THR A 120 -4.43 -2.34 18.45
N ASP A 121 -3.85 -2.86 19.53
CA ASP A 121 -2.39 -2.85 19.72
C ASP A 121 -1.72 -3.89 18.81
N PHE A 122 -0.42 -3.71 18.54
CA PHE A 122 0.36 -4.69 17.78
C PHE A 122 1.84 -4.63 18.09
N PHE A 123 2.52 -5.75 17.85
CA PHE A 123 3.96 -5.87 18.06
C PHE A 123 4.67 -6.20 16.75
N ILE A 124 5.82 -5.56 16.52
CA ILE A 124 6.71 -5.83 15.39
C ILE A 124 7.99 -6.47 15.92
N PRO A 125 8.17 -7.80 15.78
CA PRO A 125 9.39 -8.47 16.14
C PRO A 125 10.61 -7.87 15.44
N VAL A 126 11.75 -7.83 16.12
CA VAL A 126 13.02 -7.33 15.54
C VAL A 126 13.42 -8.07 14.27
N ALA A 127 13.08 -9.37 14.17
CA ALA A 127 13.33 -10.19 12.98
C ALA A 127 12.47 -9.81 11.77
N GLN A 128 11.37 -9.07 11.99
CA GLN A 128 10.48 -8.59 10.95
C GLN A 128 10.76 -7.15 10.53
N LEU A 129 11.54 -6.38 11.31
CA LEU A 129 11.98 -5.04 10.93
C LEU A 129 12.87 -5.10 9.68
N ARG A 130 12.68 -4.13 8.77
CA ARG A 130 13.42 -4.06 7.50
C ARG A 130 14.10 -2.72 7.28
N GLU A 131 13.44 -1.63 7.65
CA GLU A 131 13.98 -0.28 7.49
C GLU A 131 13.23 0.68 8.41
N ALA A 132 13.91 1.69 8.92
CA ALA A 132 13.29 2.90 9.44
C ALA A 132 13.78 4.12 8.64
N ARG A 133 12.86 5.02 8.31
CA ARG A 133 13.18 6.25 7.56
C ARG A 133 12.30 7.42 7.98
N LEU A 134 12.78 8.63 7.73
CA LEU A 134 11.94 9.82 7.78
C LEU A 134 11.34 10.09 6.39
N ASP A 135 10.04 10.31 6.34
CA ASP A 135 9.33 10.56 5.10
C ASP A 135 8.35 11.74 5.23
N LYS A 136 7.84 12.20 4.08
CA LYS A 136 6.89 13.32 4.00
C LYS A 136 5.46 12.85 3.90
N GLY A 137 5.18 11.58 3.56
CA GLY A 137 3.81 11.15 3.39
C GLY A 137 3.53 9.67 3.56
N ILE A 138 2.35 9.38 4.12
CA ILE A 138 1.83 8.01 4.27
C ILE A 138 0.30 8.02 4.31
N ALA A 139 -0.31 6.93 3.80
CA ALA A 139 -1.74 6.68 3.81
C ALA A 139 -2.57 7.85 3.25
N GLY A 140 -2.09 8.46 2.16
CA GLY A 140 -2.71 9.59 1.48
C GLY A 140 -2.59 10.95 2.20
N LYS A 141 -1.71 11.09 3.20
CA LYS A 141 -1.43 12.36 3.86
C LYS A 141 0.02 12.78 3.66
N VAL A 142 0.23 14.03 3.23
CA VAL A 142 1.55 14.66 3.12
C VAL A 142 1.72 15.69 4.23
N LEU A 143 2.88 15.68 4.88
CA LEU A 143 3.33 16.59 5.92
C LEU A 143 4.61 17.31 5.46
N THR A 144 5.14 18.17 6.32
CA THR A 144 6.47 18.76 6.13
C THR A 144 7.54 17.67 6.08
N GLU A 145 8.64 17.95 5.39
CA GLU A 145 9.79 17.05 5.32
C GLU A 145 10.31 16.66 6.71
N GLY A 146 10.61 15.38 6.90
CA GLY A 146 11.03 14.83 8.19
C GLY A 146 9.90 14.67 9.23
N GLY A 147 8.64 14.96 8.86
CA GLY A 147 7.52 14.99 9.80
C GLY A 147 6.92 13.63 10.17
N LEU A 148 7.39 12.53 9.56
CA LEU A 148 6.90 11.17 9.81
C LEU A 148 8.06 10.20 9.95
N LEU A 149 8.00 9.37 10.99
CA LEU A 149 8.79 8.15 11.15
C LEU A 149 8.04 7.03 10.45
N ILE A 150 8.63 6.46 9.42
CA ILE A 150 8.12 5.28 8.72
C ILE A 150 8.97 4.08 9.14
N VAL A 151 8.29 3.04 9.62
CA VAL A 151 8.91 1.76 9.94
C VAL A 151 8.41 0.75 8.92
N THR A 152 9.32 0.23 8.10
CA THR A 152 9.09 -0.85 7.14
C THR A 152 9.32 -2.19 7.83
N TRP A 153 8.35 -3.10 7.75
CA TRP A 153 8.44 -4.42 8.36
C TRP A 153 7.72 -5.49 7.52
N GLY A 154 8.17 -6.74 7.67
CA GLY A 154 7.58 -7.90 7.01
C GLY A 154 6.43 -8.48 7.83
N HIS A 155 5.29 -8.71 7.19
CA HIS A 155 4.13 -9.40 7.79
C HIS A 155 3.58 -10.45 6.83
N GLY A 156 3.82 -11.73 7.13
CA GLY A 156 3.64 -12.80 6.16
C GLY A 156 4.50 -12.57 4.92
N ASP A 157 3.91 -12.65 3.73
CA ASP A 157 4.60 -12.44 2.44
C ASP A 157 4.60 -10.97 1.99
N LYS A 158 4.24 -10.03 2.86
CA LYS A 158 4.08 -8.61 2.53
C LYS A 158 5.05 -7.73 3.30
N LEU A 159 5.46 -6.64 2.67
CA LEU A 159 6.15 -5.53 3.32
C LEU A 159 5.14 -4.42 3.61
N ILE A 160 5.14 -3.95 4.85
CA ILE A 160 4.23 -2.95 5.39
C ILE A 160 5.04 -1.74 5.84
N ASP A 161 4.60 -0.55 5.44
CA ASP A 161 5.07 0.71 5.99
C ASP A 161 4.09 1.17 7.07
N SER A 162 4.55 1.34 8.31
CA SER A 162 3.77 1.91 9.41
C SER A 162 4.24 3.33 9.72
N GLY A 163 3.32 4.29 9.70
CA GLY A 163 3.65 5.71 9.85
C GLY A 163 3.29 6.30 11.21
N PHE A 164 4.30 6.90 11.84
CA PHE A 164 4.22 7.52 13.15
C PHE A 164 4.67 8.98 13.09
N ARG A 165 4.11 9.81 13.95
CA ARG A 165 4.58 11.18 14.17
C ARG A 165 4.81 11.37 15.67
N SER A 166 6.04 11.68 16.07
CA SER A 166 6.33 12.03 17.46
C SER A 166 5.63 13.32 17.84
N ASP A 167 5.25 13.45 19.11
CA ASP A 167 4.89 14.73 19.70
C ASP A 167 6.12 15.68 19.74
N HIS A 168 7.34 15.16 19.82
CA HIS A 168 8.60 15.92 19.69
C HIS A 168 9.41 15.47 18.46
N ALA A 169 9.41 16.29 17.40
CA ALA A 169 10.03 15.94 16.12
C ALA A 169 11.53 15.59 16.21
N ALA A 170 12.25 16.14 17.19
CA ALA A 170 13.69 15.88 17.39
C ALA A 170 13.99 14.40 17.70
N GLU A 171 13.05 13.67 18.31
CA GLU A 171 13.22 12.26 18.67
C GLU A 171 13.22 11.35 17.43
N GLN A 172 12.57 11.75 16.33
CA GLN A 172 12.36 10.86 15.19
C GLN A 172 13.67 10.45 14.51
N ALA A 173 14.69 11.30 14.54
CA ALA A 173 16.01 10.99 13.98
C ALA A 173 16.74 9.89 14.78
N GLU A 174 16.71 9.99 16.11
CA GLU A 174 17.28 8.97 17.02
C GLU A 174 16.58 7.62 16.87
N TRP A 175 15.26 7.64 16.67
CA TRP A 175 14.47 6.44 16.39
C TRP A 175 14.89 5.74 15.09
N VAL A 176 15.09 6.51 14.01
CA VAL A 176 15.56 5.95 12.73
C VAL A 176 16.93 5.30 12.89
N GLU A 177 17.87 6.01 13.54
CA GLU A 177 19.22 5.50 13.76
C GLU A 177 19.20 4.21 14.60
N THR A 178 18.48 4.22 15.71
CA THR A 178 18.43 3.06 16.63
C THR A 178 17.78 1.84 15.98
N LEU A 179 16.68 2.02 15.26
CA LEU A 179 16.01 0.93 14.54
C LEU A 179 16.91 0.33 13.46
N ASN A 180 17.58 1.16 12.65
CA ASN A 180 18.47 0.67 11.61
C ASN A 180 19.70 -0.06 12.19
N ASN A 181 20.30 0.46 13.27
CA ASN A 181 21.38 -0.23 13.97
C ASN A 181 20.95 -1.63 14.47
N MET A 182 19.72 -1.77 14.97
CA MET A 182 19.17 -3.08 15.39
C MET A 182 18.96 -4.03 14.20
N ILE A 183 18.46 -3.52 13.08
CA ILE A 183 18.27 -4.29 11.85
C ILE A 183 19.61 -4.82 11.32
N ASP A 184 20.65 -3.98 11.30
CA ASP A 184 21.99 -4.33 10.83
C ASP A 184 22.67 -5.37 11.74
N THR A 185 22.53 -5.20 13.05
CA THR A 185 23.07 -6.13 14.05
C THR A 185 22.43 -7.52 13.93
N ASN A 186 21.12 -7.57 13.71
CA ASN A 186 20.38 -8.83 13.56
C ASN A 186 20.72 -9.54 12.24
N SER A 187 20.87 -8.77 11.16
CA SER A 187 21.30 -9.29 9.84
C SER A 187 22.70 -9.90 9.90
N THR A 188 23.63 -9.23 10.60
CA THR A 188 25.01 -9.73 10.81
C THR A 188 25.03 -11.00 11.68
N SER A 189 24.23 -11.03 12.75
CA SER A 189 24.13 -12.19 13.64
C SER A 189 23.57 -13.43 12.93
N SER A 190 22.57 -13.23 12.06
CA SER A 190 21.99 -14.31 11.24
C SER A 190 22.97 -14.87 10.21
N ALA A 191 23.78 -14.01 9.58
CA ALA A 191 24.82 -14.43 8.63
C ALA A 191 25.95 -15.23 9.32
N ASN A 192 26.36 -14.80 10.52
CA ASN A 192 27.39 -15.49 11.30
C ASN A 192 26.92 -16.87 11.80
N ASN A 193 25.68 -16.98 12.27
CA ASN A 193 25.12 -18.28 12.69
C ASN A 193 25.02 -19.28 11.54
N THR A 194 24.64 -18.84 10.34
CA THR A 194 24.54 -19.69 9.15
C THR A 194 25.91 -20.23 8.72
N SER A 195 26.96 -19.41 8.83
CA SER A 195 28.34 -19.81 8.49
C SER A 195 28.93 -20.80 9.49
N SER A 196 28.58 -20.67 10.78
CA SER A 196 28.99 -21.61 11.84
C SER A 196 28.35 -22.99 11.69
N MET A 197 27.05 -23.05 11.33
CA MET A 197 26.34 -24.32 11.10
C MET A 197 26.92 -25.10 9.91
N ASN A 198 27.32 -24.42 8.84
CA ASN A 198 27.88 -25.08 7.65
C ASN A 198 29.32 -25.62 7.87
N SER A 199 30.03 -25.12 8.89
CA SER A 199 31.39 -25.55 9.24
C SER A 199 31.41 -26.79 10.15
N THR A 200 30.32 -27.06 10.87
CA THR A 200 30.26 -28.19 11.84
C THR A 200 29.90 -29.52 11.17
N THR A 201 29.36 -29.51 9.95
CA THR A 201 29.03 -30.71 9.16
C THR A 201 30.19 -31.28 8.33
N ILE A 202 31.37 -30.66 8.33
CA ILE A 202 32.55 -31.13 7.59
C ILE A 202 33.62 -31.64 8.57
N THR A 203 33.29 -32.54 9.48
CA THR A 203 34.31 -33.31 10.20
C THR A 203 33.74 -34.69 10.53
N THR A 204 34.33 -35.70 9.88
CA THR A 204 34.30 -37.14 10.20
C THR A 204 33.21 -38.01 9.55
N GLU A 205 33.39 -38.30 8.27
CA GLU A 205 33.39 -39.70 7.81
C GLU A 205 34.67 -39.95 7.01
N GLY A 206 35.68 -40.48 7.70
CA GLY A 206 36.89 -40.99 7.05
C GLY A 206 36.64 -42.39 6.49
N THR A 207 37.42 -42.80 5.49
CA THR A 207 37.78 -44.21 5.34
C THR A 207 39.19 -44.28 4.77
N ALA A 208 40.13 -44.55 5.67
CA ALA A 208 41.34 -45.26 5.35
C ALA A 208 40.94 -46.70 4.94
N ARG A 209 41.28 -47.11 3.71
CA ARG A 209 41.62 -48.48 3.34
C ARG A 209 42.52 -48.45 2.10
#